data_AF-A0A9E5U1G7-F1
#
_entry.id   AF-A0A9E5U1G7-F1
#
_cell.length_a   1.000
_cell.length_b   1.000
_cell.length_c   1.000
_cell.angle_alpha   90.00
_cell.angle_beta   90.00
_cell.angle_gamma   90.00
#
_symmetry.space_group_name_H-M   'P 1'
#
loop_
_entity.id
_entity.type
_entity.pdbx_description
1 polymer ?
#
loop_
_entity_poly.entity_id
_entity_poly.type
_entity_poly.pdbx_seq_one_letter_code
_entity_poly.pdbx_strand_id
1 'polypeptide(L)' 'MAHRLASLSLFLLVVGCAQQGGDVQAVRPGIDVLLEDSSHLIAGRHLGLLTNQTGVDRAGTSDVER' A
#
# COMPACT_ATOMS: atom_id res chain seq x y z
N MET A 1 -14.13 32.71 -34.79
CA MET A 1 -12.82 32.27 -34.23
C MET A 1 -12.76 32.29 -32.69
N ALA A 2 -13.59 33.08 -31.98
CA ALA A 2 -13.58 33.17 -30.52
C ALA A 2 -14.00 31.89 -29.75
N HIS A 3 -14.87 31.06 -30.32
CA HIS A 3 -15.38 29.85 -29.65
C HIS A 3 -14.34 28.72 -29.52
N ARG A 4 -13.31 28.70 -30.38
CA ARG A 4 -12.22 27.72 -30.32
C ARG A 4 -11.19 28.04 -29.22
N LEU A 5 -10.98 29.33 -28.92
CA LEU A 5 -10.12 29.78 -27.81
C LEU A 5 -10.78 29.58 -26.44
N ALA A 6 -12.10 29.82 -26.33
CA ALA A 6 -12.83 29.61 -25.08
C ALA A 6 -12.88 28.11 -24.68
N SER A 7 -13.01 27.20 -25.65
CA SER A 7 -12.99 25.76 -25.41
C SER A 7 -11.60 25.23 -25.03
N LEU A 8 -10.53 25.84 -25.53
CA LEU A 8 -9.14 25.46 -25.20
C LEU A 8 -8.76 25.94 -23.79
N SER A 9 -9.30 27.09 -23.36
CA SER A 9 -9.06 27.66 -22.03
C SER A 9 -9.80 26.92 -20.90
N LEU A 10 -10.96 26.31 -21.18
CA LEU A 10 -11.71 25.53 -20.20
C LEU A 10 -11.09 24.14 -19.95
N PHE A 11 -10.37 23.60 -20.94
CA PHE A 11 -9.71 22.29 -20.83
C PHE A 11 -8.47 22.31 -19.92
N LEU A 12 -7.78 23.45 -19.84
CA LEU A 12 -6.54 23.60 -19.04
C LEU A 12 -6.79 23.78 -17.52
N LEU A 13 -7.96 24.27 -17.11
CA LEU A 13 -8.28 24.51 -15.70
C LEU A 13 -8.64 23.22 -14.94
N VAL A 14 -9.17 22.20 -15.63
CA VAL A 14 -9.65 20.94 -15.01
C VAL A 14 -8.50 19.97 -14.69
N VAL A 15 -7.36 20.07 -15.37
CA VAL A 15 -6.23 19.13 -15.21
C VAL A 15 -5.33 19.47 -14.00
N GLY A 16 -5.33 20.73 -13.53
CA GLY A 16 -4.41 21.19 -12.48
C GLY A 16 -4.71 20.70 -11.05
N CYS A 17 -5.96 20.33 -10.75
CA CYS A 17 -6.36 19.96 -9.38
C CYS A 17 -6.36 18.44 -9.11
N ALA A 18 -6.05 17.60 -10.10
CA ALA A 18 -6.33 16.17 -10.03
C ALA A 18 -5.23 15.30 -9.41
N GLN A 19 -4.13 15.87 -8.88
CA GLN A 19 -3.02 15.01 -8.46
C GLN A 19 -2.24 15.55 -7.28
N GLN A 20 -2.86 15.58 -6.10
CA GLN A 20 -2.16 15.66 -4.83
C GLN A 20 -2.80 14.67 -3.84
N GLY A 21 -2.78 13.38 -4.20
CA GLY A 21 -2.92 12.33 -3.19
C GLY A 21 -1.64 12.33 -2.38
N GLY A 22 -1.70 12.81 -1.13
CA GLY A 22 -0.56 12.77 -0.23
C GLY A 22 -0.02 11.35 -0.17
N ASP A 23 1.30 11.20 -0.33
CA ASP A 23 2.00 9.91 -0.25
C ASP A 23 1.83 9.35 1.17
N VAL A 24 0.80 8.54 1.37
CA VAL A 24 0.65 7.76 2.60
C VAL A 24 1.73 6.70 2.53
N GLN A 25 2.86 6.96 3.18
CA GLN A 25 3.98 6.05 3.21
C GLN A 25 3.50 4.67 3.64
N ALA A 26 3.56 3.70 2.71
CA ALA A 26 3.00 2.38 2.92
C ALA A 26 3.76 1.67 4.05
N VAL A 27 3.06 1.34 5.13
CA VAL A 27 3.62 0.60 6.27
C VAL A 27 4.06 -0.79 5.79
N ARG A 28 5.19 -1.31 6.33
CA ARG A 28 5.57 -2.73 6.23
C ARG A 28 4.86 -3.52 7.32
N PRO A 29 3.99 -4.49 6.97
CA PRO A 29 3.42 -5.43 7.93
C PRO A 29 4.49 -6.10 8.79
N GLY A 30 4.14 -6.40 10.05
CA GLY A 30 5.05 -7.04 10.99
C GLY A 30 5.50 -8.43 10.55
N ILE A 31 4.63 -9.18 9.83
CA ILE A 31 4.96 -10.50 9.29
C ILE A 31 6.08 -10.43 8.23
N ASP A 32 6.05 -9.43 7.35
CA ASP A 32 7.10 -9.22 6.34
C ASP A 32 8.44 -8.98 7.04
N VAL A 33 8.45 -8.08 8.03
CA VAL A 33 9.66 -7.75 8.79
C VAL A 33 10.16 -8.97 9.60
N LEU A 34 9.25 -9.75 10.18
CA LEU A 34 9.61 -10.93 10.95
C LEU A 34 10.31 -11.97 10.07
N LEU A 35 9.77 -12.24 8.89
CA LEU A 35 10.28 -13.29 8.00
C LEU A 35 11.54 -12.85 7.23
N GLU A 36 11.57 -11.60 6.76
CA GLU A 36 12.68 -11.07 5.94
C GLU A 36 13.89 -10.67 6.79
N ASP A 37 13.65 -9.96 7.90
CA ASP A 37 14.71 -9.27 8.64
C ASP A 37 14.98 -9.89 10.02
N SER A 38 13.99 -10.58 10.60
CA SER A 38 14.00 -10.91 12.04
C SER A 38 13.73 -12.38 12.39
N SER A 39 13.96 -13.31 11.47
CA SER A 39 13.68 -14.74 11.67
C SER A 39 14.43 -15.35 12.87
N HIS A 40 15.58 -14.78 13.21
CA HIS A 40 16.37 -15.13 14.40
C HIS A 40 15.60 -14.98 15.71
N LEU A 41 14.57 -14.11 15.78
CA LEU A 41 13.76 -13.93 16.98
C LEU A 41 12.97 -15.19 17.35
N ILE A 42 12.61 -15.98 16.34
CA ILE A 42 11.72 -17.13 16.49
C ILE A 42 12.40 -18.49 16.22
N ALA A 43 13.65 -18.49 15.75
CA ALA A 43 14.40 -19.70 15.44
C ALA A 43 14.55 -20.64 16.66
N GLY A 44 14.34 -21.94 16.43
CA GLY A 44 14.48 -22.98 17.46
C GLY A 44 13.38 -22.99 18.52
N ARG A 45 12.29 -22.23 18.33
CA ARG A 45 11.18 -22.15 19.29
C ARG A 45 9.97 -22.94 18.77
N HIS A 46 9.20 -23.52 19.69
CA HIS A 46 7.85 -24.00 19.37
C HIS A 46 6.89 -22.81 19.47
N LEU A 47 6.21 -22.51 18.36
CA LEU A 47 5.39 -21.31 18.22
C LEU A 47 3.94 -21.68 17.94
N GLY A 48 3.02 -20.94 18.55
CA GLY A 48 1.62 -20.89 18.13
C GLY A 48 1.37 -19.59 17.38
N LEU A 49 0.73 -19.66 16.23
CA LEU A 49 0.30 -18.48 15.47
C LEU A 49 -1.14 -18.13 15.85
N LEU A 50 -1.31 -17.04 16.61
CA LEU A 50 -2.62 -16.48 16.89
C LEU A 50 -2.94 -15.45 15.80
N THR A 51 -3.89 -15.78 14.94
CA THR A 51 -4.27 -14.93 13.81
C THR A 51 -5.79 -14.95 13.59
N ASN A 52 -6.25 -14.09 12.69
CA ASN A 52 -7.61 -14.06 12.16
C ASN A 52 -7.56 -13.81 10.64
N GLN A 53 -8.71 -13.58 10.01
CA GLN A 53 -8.80 -13.33 8.56
C GLN A 53 -8.06 -12.07 8.08
N THR A 54 -7.66 -11.17 8.98
CA THR A 54 -6.92 -9.94 8.64
C THR A 54 -5.41 -10.10 8.73
N GLY A 55 -4.92 -11.22 9.29
CA GLY A 55 -3.50 -11.54 9.31
C GLY A 55 -3.03 -11.95 7.93
N VAL A 56 -2.62 -10.95 7.15
CA VAL A 56 -2.09 -11.11 5.80
C VAL A 56 -0.84 -10.26 5.61
N ASP A 57 0.04 -10.71 4.72
CA ASP A 57 1.21 -9.97 4.29
C ASP A 57 0.84 -8.78 3.38
N ARG A 58 1.86 -8.07 2.86
CA ARG A 58 1.64 -6.95 1.93
C ARG A 58 0.95 -7.36 0.62
N ALA A 59 1.12 -8.60 0.17
CA ALA A 59 0.48 -9.12 -1.04
C ALA A 59 -0.96 -9.59 -0.78
N GLY A 60 -1.40 -9.62 0.48
CA GLY A 60 -2.71 -10.13 0.88
C GLY A 60 -2.73 -11.64 1.10
N THR A 61 -1.57 -12.30 1.17
CA THR A 61 -1.45 -13.73 1.49
C THR A 61 -1.58 -13.93 2.99
N SER A 62 -2.34 -14.93 3.41
CA SER A 62 -2.53 -15.28 4.82
C SER A 62 -1.22 -15.56 5.53
N ASP A 63 -1.04 -15.06 6.76
CA ASP A 63 0.15 -15.32 7.58
C ASP A 63 0.38 -16.82 7.83
N VAL A 64 -0.67 -17.64 7.73
CA VAL A 64 -0.61 -19.11 7.90
C VAL A 64 0.09 -19.79 6.71
N GLU A 65 0.09 -19.16 5.53
CA GLU A 65 0.64 -19.72 4.28
C GLU A 65 2.07 -19.25 4.00
N ARG A 66 2.61 -18.34 4.81
CA ARG A 66 3.96 -17.79 4.70
C ARG A 66 5.00 -18.63 5.44
#